data_AF-A0A2A9PNP9-F1
#
_entry.id   AF-A0A2A9PNP9-F1
#
_cell.length_a   1.000
_cell.length_b   1.000
_cell.length_c   1.000
_cell.angle_alpha   90.00
_cell.angle_beta   90.00
_cell.angle_gamma   90.00
#
_symmetry.space_group_name_H-M   'P 1'
#
loop_
_entity.id
_entity.type
_entity.pdbx_description
1 polymer ?
#
loop_
_entity_poly.entity_id
_entity_poly.type
_entity_poly.pdbx_seq_one_letter_code
_entity_poly.pdbx_strand_id
1 'polypeptide(L)'
;MLGVPIYRVPPLVPALNSEAQVKTSTQSTGPYDRNFQQHLIHHAVYPAGYIYPDGERLPRPDNLDEIREVLAQRRPSLSSSQFPETAFEAFLQSDTHAVKQAQVMTRVVPTLEGTLDDPSCAAGDIPFKISTT
;
A
#
# COMPACT_ATOMS: atom_id res chain seq x y z
N MET A 1 -6.18 47.00 -60.36
CA MET A 1 -6.65 48.03 -59.40
C MET A 1 -7.65 47.33 -58.48
N LEU A 2 -7.31 47.08 -57.23
CA LEU A 2 -7.46 47.97 -56.05
C LEU A 2 -8.91 48.01 -55.51
N GLY A 3 -9.09 47.58 -54.25
CA GLY A 3 -10.29 47.88 -53.44
C GLY A 3 -11.00 46.67 -52.81
N VAL A 4 -10.62 46.29 -51.58
CA VAL A 4 -11.39 45.37 -50.71
C VAL A 4 -12.29 46.19 -49.77
N PRO A 5 -13.59 45.84 -49.68
CA PRO A 5 -14.37 45.95 -48.43
C PRO A 5 -15.42 44.81 -48.27
N ILE A 6 -15.76 44.23 -47.11
CA ILE A 6 -15.28 44.30 -45.71
C ILE A 6 -15.44 42.87 -45.11
N TYR A 7 -14.57 42.40 -44.22
CA TYR A 7 -14.85 41.18 -43.43
C TYR A 7 -15.86 41.48 -42.32
N ARG A 8 -17.06 40.87 -42.42
CA ARG A 8 -18.07 40.92 -41.34
C ARG A 8 -17.61 40.05 -40.18
N VAL A 9 -17.18 40.68 -39.09
CA VAL A 9 -16.87 39.98 -37.83
C VAL A 9 -18.18 39.42 -37.24
N PRO A 10 -18.34 38.09 -37.09
CA PRO A 10 -19.45 37.54 -36.31
C PRO A 10 -19.18 37.80 -34.81
N PRO A 11 -20.21 38.12 -34.01
CA PRO A 11 -20.04 38.36 -32.59
C PRO A 11 -19.56 37.11 -31.86
N LEU A 12 -18.76 37.33 -30.80
CA LEU A 12 -18.27 36.28 -29.92
C LEU A 12 -19.45 35.48 -29.34
N VAL A 13 -19.58 34.21 -29.73
CA VAL A 13 -20.39 33.28 -28.93
C VAL A 13 -19.64 33.04 -27.62
N PRO A 14 -20.28 33.25 -26.45
CA PRO A 14 -19.69 32.81 -25.20
C PRO A 14 -19.65 31.28 -25.26
N ALA A 15 -18.44 30.72 -25.28
CA ALA A 15 -18.29 29.29 -25.06
C ALA A 15 -18.96 28.98 -23.72
N LEU A 16 -19.90 28.03 -23.71
CA LEU A 16 -20.45 27.53 -22.46
C LEU A 16 -19.32 26.83 -21.73
N ASN A 17 -18.83 27.47 -20.67
CA ASN A 17 -17.90 26.89 -19.70
C ASN A 17 -18.63 25.74 -18.99
N SER A 18 -18.81 24.61 -19.67
CA SER A 18 -19.10 23.36 -19.01
C SER A 18 -17.83 22.96 -18.30
N GLU A 19 -17.69 23.44 -17.06
CA GLU A 19 -16.84 22.84 -16.06
C GLU A 19 -17.39 21.44 -15.74
N ALA A 20 -17.26 20.55 -16.72
CA ALA A 20 -17.25 19.13 -16.48
C ALA A 20 -16.14 18.92 -15.47
N GLN A 21 -16.53 18.68 -14.21
CA GLN A 21 -15.61 18.26 -13.17
C GLN A 21 -14.94 16.99 -13.69
N VAL A 22 -13.74 17.15 -14.24
CA VAL A 22 -12.81 16.06 -14.46
C VAL A 22 -12.47 15.58 -13.08
N LYS A 23 -13.28 14.63 -12.58
CA LYS A 23 -12.94 13.83 -11.43
C LYS A 23 -11.67 13.10 -11.83
N THR A 24 -10.55 13.67 -11.45
CA THR A 24 -9.27 12.98 -11.41
C THR A 24 -9.46 11.85 -10.43
N SER A 25 -9.86 10.69 -10.96
CA SER A 25 -9.76 9.43 -10.24
C SER A 25 -8.29 9.33 -9.86
N THR A 26 -7.97 9.54 -8.59
CA THR A 26 -6.67 9.19 -8.04
C THR A 26 -6.44 7.75 -8.43
N GLN A 27 -5.44 7.50 -9.29
CA GLN A 27 -5.08 6.13 -9.63
C GLN A 27 -4.75 5.44 -8.31
N SER A 28 -5.52 4.40 -7.99
CA SER A 28 -5.35 3.66 -6.76
C SER A 28 -3.94 3.09 -6.75
N THR A 29 -3.07 3.67 -5.93
CA THR A 29 -1.67 3.26 -5.80
C THR A 29 -1.59 1.98 -4.97
N GLY A 30 -2.27 0.95 -5.46
CA GLY A 30 -2.31 -0.38 -4.87
C GLY A 30 -1.02 -1.16 -5.14
N PRO A 31 -0.91 -2.38 -4.62
CA PRO A 31 0.29 -3.21 -4.75
C PRO A 31 0.62 -3.61 -6.21
N TYR A 32 -0.29 -3.36 -7.15
CA TYR A 32 -0.13 -3.62 -8.60
C TYR A 32 0.10 -2.34 -9.43
N ASP A 33 0.21 -1.17 -8.79
CA ASP A 33 0.47 0.10 -9.47
C ASP A 33 1.94 0.20 -9.90
N ARG A 34 2.20 0.72 -11.11
CA ARG A 34 3.58 0.84 -11.62
C ARG A 34 4.43 1.79 -10.77
N ASN A 35 3.85 2.85 -10.22
CA ASN A 35 4.53 3.78 -9.32
C ASN A 35 4.86 3.11 -7.98
N PHE A 36 4.01 2.20 -7.49
CA PHE A 36 4.33 1.38 -6.32
C PHE A 36 5.52 0.46 -6.60
N GLN A 37 5.55 -0.24 -7.74
CA GLN A 37 6.71 -1.04 -8.14
C GLN A 37 7.99 -0.18 -8.29
N GLN A 38 7.89 1.01 -8.88
CA GLN A 38 9.02 1.93 -9.01
C GLN A 38 9.50 2.44 -7.63
N HIS A 39 8.59 2.70 -6.70
CA HIS A 39 8.89 3.09 -5.33
C HIS A 39 9.64 1.99 -4.59
N LEU A 40 9.21 0.73 -4.71
CA LEU A 40 9.94 -0.43 -4.17
C LEU A 40 11.38 -0.49 -4.72
N ILE A 41 11.55 -0.36 -6.05
CA ILE A 41 12.88 -0.36 -6.69
C ILE A 41 13.75 0.81 -6.20
N HIS A 42 13.17 2.02 -6.03
CA HIS A 42 13.86 3.18 -5.46
C HIS A 42 14.37 2.94 -4.03
N HIS A 43 13.67 2.12 -3.25
CA HIS A 43 14.03 1.72 -1.90
C HIS A 43 14.73 0.34 -1.84
N ALA A 44 15.35 -0.09 -2.95
CA ALA A 44 16.12 -1.33 -3.08
C ALA A 44 15.33 -2.64 -2.79
N VAL A 45 13.99 -2.57 -2.84
CA VAL A 45 13.09 -3.74 -2.79
C VAL A 45 12.79 -4.15 -4.23
N TYR A 46 13.62 -5.02 -4.78
CA TYR A 46 13.52 -5.40 -6.18
C TYR A 46 12.51 -6.54 -6.43
N PRO A 47 11.76 -6.49 -7.55
CA PRO A 47 10.85 -7.58 -7.91
C PRO A 47 11.62 -8.85 -8.32
N ALA A 48 10.95 -10.00 -8.24
CA ALA A 48 11.53 -11.29 -8.61
C ALA A 48 12.02 -11.28 -10.07
N GLY A 49 13.28 -11.67 -10.29
CA GLY A 49 13.90 -11.67 -11.62
C GLY A 49 14.31 -10.29 -12.16
N TYR A 50 14.34 -9.25 -11.32
CA TYR A 50 14.85 -7.93 -11.70
C TYR A 50 16.29 -8.02 -12.26
N ILE A 51 16.52 -7.24 -13.31
CA ILE A 51 17.80 -7.05 -13.98
C ILE A 51 18.05 -5.54 -13.99
N TYR A 52 19.26 -5.12 -13.61
CA TYR A 52 19.68 -3.73 -13.65
C TYR A 52 19.74 -3.22 -15.11
N PRO A 53 19.70 -1.89 -15.35
CA PRO A 53 19.74 -1.32 -16.70
C PRO A 53 21.01 -1.64 -17.51
N ASP A 54 22.10 -2.02 -16.85
CA ASP A 54 23.37 -2.49 -17.41
C ASP A 54 23.34 -3.98 -17.83
N GLY A 55 22.28 -4.72 -17.47
CA GLY A 55 22.12 -6.15 -17.72
C GLY A 55 22.57 -7.05 -16.56
N GLU A 56 23.08 -6.50 -15.46
CA GLU A 56 23.47 -7.29 -14.29
C GLU A 56 22.25 -7.83 -13.53
N ARG A 57 22.39 -9.03 -12.98
CA ARG A 57 21.39 -9.64 -12.11
C ARG A 57 21.73 -9.35 -10.66
N LEU A 58 20.70 -9.22 -9.84
CA LEU A 58 20.87 -9.14 -8.38
C LEU A 58 21.76 -10.29 -7.89
N PRO A 59 22.82 -10.01 -7.12
CA PRO A 59 23.62 -11.04 -6.50
C PRO A 59 22.76 -11.83 -5.51
N ARG A 60 23.16 -13.08 -5.23
CA ARG A 60 22.57 -13.84 -4.13
C ARG A 60 22.90 -13.11 -2.82
N PRO A 61 21.93 -12.86 -1.91
CA PRO A 61 22.25 -12.26 -0.63
C PRO A 61 23.08 -13.21 0.22
N ASP A 62 24.10 -12.68 0.91
CA ASP A 62 25.07 -13.48 1.67
C ASP A 62 24.41 -14.26 2.82
N ASN A 63 23.34 -13.72 3.41
CA ASN A 63 22.57 -14.35 4.48
C ASN A 63 21.45 -15.30 4.00
N LEU A 64 21.44 -15.71 2.71
CA LEU A 64 20.36 -16.55 2.19
C LEU A 64 20.22 -17.88 2.96
N ASP A 65 21.32 -18.47 3.40
CA ASP A 65 21.30 -19.75 4.10
C ASP A 65 20.85 -19.63 5.56
N GLU A 66 21.17 -18.51 6.23
CA GLU A 66 20.58 -18.15 7.54
C GLU A 66 19.06 -17.97 7.43
N ILE A 67 18.59 -17.23 6.42
CA ILE A 67 17.15 -17.04 6.14
C ILE A 67 16.46 -18.41 5.93
N ARG A 68 17.10 -19.33 5.18
CA ARG A 68 16.57 -20.69 4.96
C ARG A 68 16.53 -21.52 6.24
N GLU A 69 17.54 -21.42 7.09
CA GLU A 69 17.57 -22.10 8.38
C GLU A 69 16.42 -21.63 9.27
N VAL A 70 16.24 -20.32 9.42
CA VAL A 70 15.13 -19.72 10.19
C VAL A 70 13.76 -20.11 9.60
N LEU A 71 13.60 -20.12 8.27
CA LEU A 71 12.36 -20.56 7.62
C LEU A 71 12.08 -22.06 7.74
N ALA A 72 13.12 -22.88 7.93
CA ALA A 72 12.98 -24.32 8.17
C ALA A 72 12.61 -24.65 9.63
N GLN A 73 12.87 -23.75 10.58
CA GLN A 73 12.44 -23.91 11.96
C GLN A 73 10.92 -23.94 12.05
N ARG A 74 10.38 -24.95 12.76
CA ARG A 74 8.95 -25.01 13.05
C ARG A 74 8.59 -23.81 13.93
N ARG A 75 7.86 -22.84 13.37
CA ARG A 75 7.24 -21.74 14.15
C ARG A 75 6.54 -22.35 15.38
N PRO A 76 6.72 -21.80 16.59
CA PRO A 76 6.02 -22.26 17.78
C PRO A 76 4.53 -22.40 17.47
N SER A 77 4.02 -23.63 17.58
CA SER A 77 2.59 -23.86 17.37
C SER A 77 1.82 -23.19 18.50
N LEU A 78 0.70 -22.55 18.17
CA LEU A 78 -0.32 -22.15 19.14
C LEU A 78 -0.93 -23.40 19.78
N SER A 79 -0.18 -24.04 20.68
CA SER A 79 -0.70 -25.09 21.56
C SER A 79 -1.56 -24.44 22.64
N SER A 80 -2.50 -25.19 23.20
CA SER A 80 -3.39 -24.72 24.28
C SER A 80 -2.65 -24.22 25.54
N SER A 81 -1.34 -24.48 25.65
CA SER A 81 -0.45 -23.94 26.70
C SER A 81 0.09 -22.53 26.39
N GLN A 82 0.22 -22.16 25.12
CA GLN A 82 0.67 -20.83 24.67
C GLN A 82 -0.50 -19.91 24.30
N PHE A 83 -1.61 -20.48 23.82
CA PHE A 83 -2.83 -19.75 23.51
C PHE A 83 -4.02 -20.51 24.11
N PRO A 84 -4.54 -20.09 25.29
CA PRO A 84 -5.64 -20.79 25.94
C PRO A 84 -6.95 -20.57 25.19
N GLU A 85 -7.90 -21.51 25.32
CA GLU A 85 -9.22 -21.43 24.67
C GLU A 85 -9.97 -20.12 24.99
N THR A 86 -9.78 -19.59 26.20
CA THR A 86 -10.35 -18.30 26.62
C THR A 86 -9.83 -17.11 25.83
N ALA A 87 -8.59 -17.16 25.32
CA ALA A 87 -8.05 -16.13 24.43
C ALA A 87 -8.60 -16.27 23.01
N PHE A 88 -8.88 -17.51 22.57
CA PHE A 88 -9.54 -17.77 21.28
C PHE A 88 -10.99 -17.26 21.26
N GLU A 89 -11.76 -17.51 22.32
CA GLU A 89 -13.13 -16.99 22.46
C GLU A 89 -13.15 -15.45 22.53
N ALA A 90 -12.19 -14.84 23.25
CA ALA A 90 -12.06 -13.38 23.30
C ALA A 90 -11.68 -12.76 21.95
N PHE A 91 -10.85 -13.44 21.15
CA PHE A 91 -10.56 -13.08 19.77
C PHE A 91 -11.84 -13.15 18.91
N LEU A 92 -12.56 -14.27 18.95
CA LEU A 92 -13.77 -14.51 18.15
C LEU A 92 -14.86 -13.48 18.44
N GLN A 93 -15.06 -13.15 19.72
CA GLN A 93 -15.97 -12.07 20.14
C GLN A 93 -15.52 -10.70 19.62
N SER A 94 -14.22 -10.40 19.68
CA SER A 94 -13.66 -9.12 19.23
C SER A 94 -13.79 -8.94 17.71
N ASP A 95 -13.54 -9.99 16.93
CA ASP A 95 -13.70 -10.03 15.49
C ASP A 95 -15.18 -9.88 15.07
N THR A 96 -16.08 -10.64 15.71
CA THR A 96 -17.54 -10.55 15.49
C THR A 96 -18.09 -9.13 15.70
N HIS A 97 -17.47 -8.34 16.57
CA HIS A 97 -17.85 -6.96 16.85
C HIS A 97 -17.01 -5.88 16.13
N ALA A 98 -16.04 -6.27 15.29
CA ALA A 98 -15.17 -5.35 14.56
C ALA A 98 -15.71 -5.07 13.13
N VAL A 99 -16.54 -4.04 13.01
CA VAL A 99 -17.19 -3.66 11.72
C VAL A 99 -16.34 -2.68 10.91
N LYS A 100 -15.43 -1.94 11.55
CA LYS A 100 -14.58 -0.91 10.91
C LYS A 100 -13.11 -1.27 11.00
N GLN A 101 -12.32 -0.88 9.99
CA GLN A 101 -10.85 -1.07 9.97
C GLN A 101 -10.18 -0.65 11.29
N ALA A 102 -10.51 0.53 11.84
CA ALA A 102 -9.96 0.99 13.10
C ALA A 102 -10.27 0.06 14.29
N GLN A 103 -11.42 -0.64 14.29
CA GLN A 103 -11.77 -1.63 15.31
C GLN A 103 -10.98 -2.92 15.12
N VAL A 104 -10.78 -3.37 13.87
CA VAL A 104 -9.92 -4.53 13.55
C VAL A 104 -8.49 -4.27 14.03
N MET A 105 -7.91 -3.12 13.66
CA MET A 105 -6.55 -2.73 14.03
C MET A 105 -6.35 -2.55 15.55
N THR A 106 -7.37 -2.12 16.30
CA THR A 106 -7.25 -1.87 17.75
C THR A 106 -7.69 -3.03 18.64
N ARG A 107 -8.38 -4.06 18.10
CA ARG A 107 -8.96 -5.15 18.90
C ARG A 107 -8.59 -6.54 18.42
N VAL A 108 -8.50 -6.74 17.11
CA VAL A 108 -8.29 -8.06 16.50
C VAL A 108 -6.80 -8.31 16.27
N VAL A 109 -6.12 -7.34 15.66
CA VAL A 109 -4.67 -7.41 15.36
C VAL A 109 -3.81 -7.59 16.63
N PRO A 110 -4.00 -6.84 17.74
CA PRO A 110 -3.16 -7.02 18.93
C PRO A 110 -3.28 -8.41 19.56
N THR A 111 -4.44 -9.07 19.45
CA THR A 111 -4.63 -10.45 19.93
C THR A 111 -3.85 -11.47 19.09
N LEU A 112 -3.56 -11.16 17.82
CA LEU A 112 -2.74 -11.98 16.92
C LEU A 112 -1.25 -11.69 17.03
N GLU A 113 -0.88 -10.45 17.36
CA GLU A 113 0.53 -10.04 17.61
C GLU A 113 1.05 -10.59 18.94
N GLY A 114 0.16 -10.80 19.91
CA GLY A 114 0.50 -11.29 21.24
C GLY A 114 0.79 -10.17 22.24
N THR A 115 1.30 -10.51 23.41
CA THR A 115 1.67 -9.51 24.43
C THR A 115 2.94 -8.78 24.01
N LEU A 116 2.79 -7.52 23.59
CA LEU A 116 3.93 -6.60 23.44
C LEU A 116 4.46 -6.23 24.84
N ASP A 117 5.78 -6.36 25.04
CA ASP A 117 6.44 -5.96 26.29
C ASP A 117 6.36 -4.44 26.54
N ASP A 118 6.24 -3.64 25.47
CA ASP A 118 5.97 -2.21 25.53
C ASP A 118 4.78 -1.83 24.60
N PRO A 119 3.65 -1.33 25.15
CA PRO A 119 2.54 -0.86 24.33
C PRO A 119 2.85 0.37 23.47
N SER A 120 4.00 1.06 23.69
CA SER A 120 4.46 2.14 22.82
C SER A 120 4.91 1.66 21.43
N CYS A 121 5.22 0.37 21.28
CA CYS A 121 5.62 -0.23 20.00
C CYS A 121 4.44 -0.53 19.05
N ALA A 122 3.18 -0.35 19.49
CA ALA A 122 2.00 -0.56 18.66
C ALA A 122 1.84 0.56 17.61
N ALA A 123 2.36 0.31 16.40
CA ALA A 123 2.34 1.26 15.28
C ALA A 123 0.94 1.37 14.62
N GLY A 124 0.04 2.13 15.23
CA GLY A 124 -1.26 2.50 14.65
C GLY A 124 -1.22 3.75 13.75
N ASP A 125 -2.21 3.89 12.87
CA ASP A 125 -2.55 5.11 12.11
C ASP A 125 -1.41 5.79 11.32
N ILE A 126 -0.36 5.06 10.91
CA ILE A 126 0.68 5.59 10.01
C ILE A 126 0.11 5.68 8.58
N PRO A 127 -0.10 6.89 8.01
CA PRO A 127 -0.59 7.01 6.64
C PRO A 127 0.54 6.72 5.65
N PHE A 128 0.30 5.81 4.70
CA PHE A 128 1.19 5.63 3.56
C PHE A 128 1.26 6.92 2.73
N LYS A 129 2.38 7.64 2.81
CA LYS A 129 2.66 8.83 2.02
C LYS A 129 3.51 8.47 0.82
N ILE A 130 2.90 8.43 -0.36
CA ILE A 130 3.61 8.36 -1.63
C ILE A 130 4.21 9.74 -1.95
N SER A 131 5.53 9.84 -1.95
CA SER A 131 6.22 11.04 -2.42
C SER A 131 6.24 11.06 -3.94
N THR A 132 5.34 11.81 -4.56
CA THR A 132 5.47 12.20 -5.97
C THR A 132 6.61 13.18 -6.13
N THR A 133 7.59 12.85 -6.98
CA THR A 133 8.71 13.71 -7.42
C THR A 133 8.85 13.55 -8.92
#